data_AF-A0A4Y9Q3V9-F1
#
_entry.id   AF-A0A4Y9Q3V9-F1
#
_cell.length_a   1.000
_cell.length_b   1.000
_cell.length_c   1.000
_cell.angle_alpha   90.00
_cell.angle_beta   90.00
_cell.angle_gamma   90.00
#
_symmetry.space_group_name_H-M   'P 1'
#
loop_
_entity.id
_entity.type
_entity.pdbx_description
1 polymer ?
#
loop_
_entity_poly.entity_id
_entity_poly.type
_entity_poly.pdbx_seq_one_letter_code
_entity_poly.pdbx_strand_id
1 'polypeptide(L)'
;MSSPLAGDGAPGGLFPENRPDIPTDDWDDQDLLTKDEAALRLEHSAALLRGQLAETSDPTAVADLEEQIARIERVLANIRR
;
A
#
# COMPACT_ATOMS: atom_id res chain seq x y z
N MET A 1 30.38 -22.35 -43.41
CA MET A 1 31.46 -21.60 -42.73
C MET A 1 30.83 -20.40 -42.04
N SER A 2 31.20 -20.18 -40.77
CA SER A 2 31.13 -18.92 -39.98
C SER A 2 29.74 -18.28 -39.82
N SER A 3 29.03 -18.48 -38.71
CA SER A 3 29.16 -17.88 -37.36
C SER A 3 28.75 -16.39 -37.24
N PRO A 4 28.11 -16.01 -36.12
CA PRO A 4 27.11 -14.94 -36.01
C PRO A 4 27.71 -13.62 -35.49
N LEU A 5 26.99 -12.51 -35.69
CA LEU A 5 27.17 -11.29 -34.90
C LEU A 5 25.92 -11.05 -34.05
N ALA A 6 26.11 -11.20 -32.75
CA ALA A 6 25.22 -10.73 -31.70
C ALA A 6 25.50 -9.24 -31.38
N GLY A 7 24.50 -8.58 -30.81
CA GLY A 7 24.55 -7.22 -30.25
C GLY A 7 23.75 -6.25 -31.11
N ASP A 8 22.64 -5.64 -30.68
CA ASP A 8 22.46 -5.00 -29.37
C ASP A 8 20.96 -4.80 -29.07
N GLY A 9 20.54 -5.00 -27.81
CA GLY A 9 19.35 -4.36 -27.23
C GLY A 9 18.02 -5.15 -27.15
N ALA A 10 17.87 -6.04 -26.18
CA ALA A 10 16.56 -6.25 -25.51
C ALA A 10 16.54 -5.37 -24.24
N PRO A 11 15.41 -5.09 -23.53
CA PRO A 11 14.00 -5.52 -23.71
C PRO A 11 12.99 -4.36 -23.50
N GLY A 12 11.75 -4.41 -24.01
CA GLY A 12 10.85 -3.28 -23.71
C GLY A 12 9.42 -3.29 -24.22
N GLY A 13 8.74 -4.43 -24.21
CA GLY A 13 7.28 -4.49 -24.41
C GLY A 13 6.60 -4.98 -23.14
N LEU A 14 6.65 -4.22 -22.04
CA LEU A 14 6.05 -4.59 -20.74
C LEU A 14 4.51 -4.50 -20.71
N PHE A 15 3.88 -4.17 -21.84
CA PHE A 15 2.43 -4.03 -21.91
C PHE A 15 1.93 -4.80 -23.14
N PRO A 16 1.25 -5.95 -22.95
CA PRO A 16 0.59 -6.60 -24.08
C PRO A 16 -0.45 -5.65 -24.67
N GLU A 17 -0.41 -5.43 -25.98
CA GLU A 17 -1.24 -4.49 -26.78
C GLU A 17 -2.74 -4.87 -26.81
N ASN A 18 -3.19 -5.71 -25.89
CA ASN A 18 -4.54 -6.26 -25.79
C ASN A 18 -5.02 -6.27 -24.33
N ARG A 19 -4.79 -5.17 -23.59
CA ARG A 19 -5.61 -4.93 -22.41
C ARG A 19 -6.99 -4.53 -22.91
N PRO A 20 -8.08 -5.24 -22.55
CA PRO A 20 -9.41 -4.67 -22.71
C PRO A 20 -9.38 -3.30 -22.03
N ASP A 21 -9.86 -2.26 -22.72
CA ASP A 21 -10.12 -0.95 -22.12
C ASP A 21 -10.95 -1.23 -20.86
N ILE A 22 -10.30 -1.16 -19.69
CA ILE A 22 -11.01 -1.28 -18.43
C ILE A 22 -11.90 -0.03 -18.42
N PRO A 23 -13.24 -0.16 -18.42
CA PRO A 23 -14.11 1.00 -18.39
C PRO A 23 -13.75 1.80 -17.14
N THR A 24 -13.20 3.00 -17.34
CA THR A 24 -12.87 3.92 -16.24
C THR A 24 -14.13 4.57 -15.67
N ASP A 25 -15.29 4.42 -16.32
CA ASP A 25 -16.58 4.91 -15.85
C ASP A 25 -17.00 4.29 -14.50
N ASP A 26 -16.54 3.07 -14.18
CA ASP A 26 -16.82 2.42 -12.88
C ASP A 26 -15.82 2.81 -11.78
N TRP A 27 -14.83 3.67 -12.08
CA TRP A 27 -13.81 4.10 -11.12
C TRP A 27 -14.24 5.33 -10.33
N ASP A 28 -15.21 6.09 -10.83
CA ASP A 28 -15.81 7.24 -10.15
C ASP A 28 -16.68 6.81 -8.96
N ASP A 29 -17.18 5.57 -8.99
CA ASP A 29 -17.99 4.95 -7.93
C ASP A 29 -17.13 4.22 -6.87
N GLN A 30 -15.79 4.28 -6.97
CA GLN A 30 -14.96 3.90 -5.83
C GLN A 30 -15.22 4.92 -4.74
N ASP A 31 -16.02 4.53 -3.75
CA ASP A 31 -16.36 5.27 -2.54
C ASP A 31 -15.08 5.76 -1.87
N LEU A 32 -14.60 6.92 -2.33
CA LEU A 32 -13.38 7.54 -1.87
C LEU A 32 -13.66 7.95 -0.45
N LEU A 33 -13.15 7.14 0.48
CA LEU A 33 -13.21 7.40 1.90
C LEU A 33 -13.04 8.89 2.17
N THR A 34 -14.06 9.51 2.76
CA THR A 34 -13.92 10.87 3.22
C THR A 34 -12.76 10.95 4.21
N LYS A 35 -12.13 12.12 4.33
CA LYS A 35 -11.03 12.31 5.29
C LYS A 35 -11.43 11.86 6.70
N ASP A 36 -12.68 12.09 7.08
CA ASP A 36 -13.22 11.73 8.39
C ASP A 36 -13.37 10.21 8.55
N GLU A 37 -13.90 9.51 7.56
CA GLU A 37 -13.99 8.05 7.60
C GLU A 37 -12.63 7.37 7.55
N ALA A 38 -11.69 7.92 6.75
CA ALA A 38 -10.31 7.45 6.73
C ALA A 38 -9.66 7.63 8.11
N ALA A 39 -9.88 8.78 8.77
CA ALA A 39 -9.38 9.03 10.12
C ALA A 39 -9.99 8.04 11.13
N LEU A 40 -11.31 7.83 11.11
CA LEU A 40 -11.98 6.89 12.02
C LEU A 40 -11.46 5.45 11.87
N ARG A 41 -11.26 5.00 10.63
CA ARG A 41 -10.71 3.65 10.36
C ARG A 41 -9.27 3.53 10.87
N LEU A 42 -8.44 4.54 10.64
CA LEU A 42 -7.06 4.57 11.12
C LEU A 42 -6.98 4.61 12.65
N GLU A 43 -7.83 5.39 13.31
CA GLU A 43 -7.93 5.44 14.78
C GLU A 43 -8.31 4.07 15.36
N HIS A 44 -9.30 3.42 14.76
CA HIS A 44 -9.71 2.07 15.15
C HIS A 44 -8.57 1.05 14.98
N SER A 45 -7.87 1.08 13.84
CA SER A 45 -6.69 0.22 13.62
C SER A 45 -5.60 0.47 14.66
N ALA A 46 -5.29 1.72 14.98
CA ALA A 46 -4.31 2.04 16.02
C ALA A 46 -4.73 1.52 17.41
N ALA A 47 -6.03 1.57 17.74
CA ALA A 47 -6.55 1.03 18.99
C ALA A 47 -6.37 -0.50 19.07
N LEU A 48 -6.66 -1.23 17.99
CA LEU A 48 -6.46 -2.68 17.93
C LEU A 48 -4.98 -3.05 18.09
N LEU A 49 -4.07 -2.36 17.41
CA LEU A 49 -2.64 -2.60 17.54
C LEU A 49 -2.12 -2.31 18.94
N ARG A 50 -2.63 -1.26 19.60
CA ARG A 50 -2.31 -1.00 21.03
C ARG A 50 -2.82 -2.10 21.96
N GLY A 51 -3.98 -2.68 21.66
CA GLY A 51 -4.48 -3.85 22.37
C GLY A 51 -3.54 -5.05 22.23
N GLN A 52 -3.11 -5.36 21.00
CA GLN A 52 -2.15 -6.43 20.73
C GLN A 52 -0.79 -6.17 21.39
N LEU A 53 -0.34 -4.92 21.41
CA LEU A 53 0.91 -4.51 22.06
C LEU A 53 0.87 -4.76 23.57
N ALA A 54 -0.28 -4.55 24.21
CA ALA A 54 -0.44 -4.79 25.64
C ALA A 54 -0.46 -6.29 26.02
N GLU A 55 -0.83 -7.15 25.07
CA GLU A 55 -0.96 -8.60 25.29
C GLU A 55 0.31 -9.38 24.90
N THR A 56 1.15 -8.82 24.02
CA THR A 56 2.36 -9.49 23.56
C THR A 56 3.54 -9.30 24.52
N SER A 57 4.39 -10.31 24.60
CA SER A 57 5.68 -10.26 25.33
C SER A 57 6.88 -10.58 24.42
N ASP A 58 6.64 -10.77 23.12
CA ASP A 58 7.70 -10.97 22.13
C ASP A 58 8.31 -9.60 21.75
N PRO A 59 9.60 -9.35 22.05
CA PRO A 59 10.25 -8.08 21.74
C PRO A 59 10.23 -7.70 20.25
N THR A 60 10.23 -8.69 19.36
CA THR A 60 10.18 -8.43 17.91
C THR A 60 8.80 -7.95 17.51
N ALA A 61 7.76 -8.64 17.98
CA ALA A 61 6.37 -8.23 17.77
C ALA A 61 6.07 -6.87 18.40
N VAL A 62 6.64 -6.56 19.57
CA VAL A 62 6.54 -5.23 20.20
C VAL A 62 7.07 -4.15 19.27
N ALA A 63 8.30 -4.30 18.76
CA ALA A 63 8.90 -3.31 17.86
C ALA A 63 8.09 -3.13 16.56
N ASP A 64 7.62 -4.23 15.96
CA ASP A 64 6.80 -4.19 14.74
C ASP A 64 5.44 -3.50 14.97
N LEU A 65 4.80 -3.74 16.12
CA LEU A 65 3.53 -3.09 16.48
C LEU A 65 3.72 -1.60 16.76
N GLU A 66 4.80 -1.22 17.46
CA GLU A 66 5.16 0.18 17.70
C GLU A 66 5.40 0.94 16.40
N GLU A 67 6.12 0.36 15.43
CA GLU A 67 6.34 0.97 14.12
C GLU A 67 5.01 1.19 13.38
N GLN A 68 4.14 0.18 13.37
CA GLN A 68 2.83 0.26 12.71
C GLN A 68 1.96 1.36 13.32
N ILE A 69 1.90 1.45 14.66
CA ILE A 69 1.17 2.50 15.37
C ILE A 69 1.73 3.88 14.99
N ALA A 70 3.04 4.07 15.02
CA ALA A 70 3.69 5.33 14.68
C ALA A 70 3.41 5.76 13.23
N ARG A 71 3.36 4.80 12.29
CA ARG A 71 2.99 5.09 10.90
C ARG A 71 1.55 5.58 10.79
N ILE A 72 0.61 4.94 11.48
CA ILE A 72 -0.81 5.34 11.49
C ILE A 72 -0.96 6.74 12.09
N GLU A 73 -0.30 7.02 13.21
CA GLU A 73 -0.34 8.33 13.86
C GLU A 73 0.18 9.45 12.95
N ARG A 74 1.23 9.19 12.17
CA ARG A 74 1.72 10.15 11.17
C ARG A 74 0.70 10.45 10.08
N VAL A 75 -0.01 9.42 9.60
CA VAL A 75 -1.07 9.61 8.60
C VAL A 75 -2.24 10.39 9.20
N LEU A 76 -2.66 10.05 10.41
CA LEU A 76 -3.71 10.79 11.13
C LEU A 76 -3.36 12.27 11.33
N ALA A 77 -2.11 12.56 11.71
CA ALA A 77 -1.63 13.94 11.84
C ALA A 77 -1.71 14.71 10.52
N ASN A 78 -1.43 14.05 9.39
CA ASN A 78 -1.54 14.66 8.07
C ASN A 78 -2.99 14.87 7.61
N ILE A 79 -3.91 13.97 7.99
CA ILE A 79 -5.34 14.11 7.64
C ILE A 79 -6.00 15.27 8.39
N ARG A 80 -5.60 15.47 9.65
CA ARG A 80 -6.16 16.49 10.56
C ARG A 80 -5.55 17.89 10.38
N ARG A 81 -4.53 18.02 9.53
CA ARG A 81 -3.86 19.29 9.22
C ARG A 81 -4.58 20.03 8.09
#